data_AF-T1GA65-F1
#
_entry.id   AF-T1GA65-F1
#
_cell.length_a   1.000
_cell.length_b   1.000
_cell.length_c   1.000
_cell.angle_alpha   90.00
_cell.angle_beta   90.00
_cell.angle_gamma   90.00
#
_symmetry.space_group_name_H-M   'P 1'
#
loop_
_entity.id
_entity.type
_entity.pdbx_description
1 polymer ?
#
loop_
_entity_poly.entity_id
_entity_poly.type
_entity_poly.pdbx_seq_one_letter_code
_entity_poly.pdbx_strand_id
1 'polypeptide(L)'
;EKHRALAKLAQENAARIAKGEPQLPEEDVLKQFRPLPVPYRLNSMIVSGQINTYAKHMSQFASQSLAKLYLTQGLQNAKENVKEQLK
;
A
#
# COMPACT_ATOMS: atom_id res chain seq x y z
N GLU A 1 -5.56 -24.94 4.84
CA GLU A 1 -5.71 -25.63 3.54
C GLU A 1 -4.59 -26.64 3.23
N LYS A 2 -3.41 -26.22 2.73
CA LYS A 2 -2.34 -27.15 2.31
C LYS A 2 -1.93 -28.18 3.37
N HIS A 3 -1.67 -27.74 4.60
CA HIS A 3 -1.31 -28.64 5.71
C HIS A 3 -2.42 -29.65 6.05
N ARG A 4 -3.69 -29.25 5.93
CA ARG A 4 -4.84 -30.14 6.18
C ARG A 4 -4.98 -31.18 5.07
N ALA A 5 -4.75 -30.79 3.82
CA ALA A 5 -4.79 -31.70 2.68
C ALA A 5 -3.63 -32.71 2.72
N LEU A 6 -2.42 -32.29 3.11
CA LEU A 6 -1.28 -33.18 3.31
C LEU A 6 -1.51 -34.18 4.44
N ALA A 7 -2.13 -33.75 5.56
CA ALA A 7 -2.49 -34.65 6.65
C ALA A 7 -3.54 -35.69 6.23
N LYS A 8 -4.53 -35.28 5.42
CA LYS A 8 -5.54 -36.20 4.86
C LYS A 8 -4.90 -37.22 3.91
N LEU A 9 -3.98 -36.78 3.05
CA LEU A 9 -3.26 -37.66 2.14
C LEU A 9 -2.40 -38.69 2.89
N ALA A 10 -1.71 -38.28 3.96
CA ALA A 10 -0.95 -39.20 4.80
C ALA A 10 -1.83 -40.30 5.44
N GLN A 11 -3.04 -39.93 5.88
CA GLN A 11 -4.00 -40.85 6.48
C GLN A 11 -4.58 -41.83 5.44
N GLU A 12 -4.84 -41.36 4.22
CA GLU A 12 -5.35 -42.15 3.11
C GLU A 12 -4.28 -43.12 2.56
N ASN A 13 -3.03 -42.68 2.48
CA ASN A 13 -1.89 -43.51 2.12
C ASN A 13 -1.64 -44.61 3.15
N ALA A 14 -1.75 -44.31 4.45
CA ALA A 14 -1.65 -45.32 5.52
C ALA A 14 -2.75 -46.41 5.38
N ALA A 15 -3.97 -46.01 5.03
CA ALA A 15 -5.08 -46.95 4.82
C ALA A 15 -4.91 -47.81 3.54
N ARG A 16 -4.32 -47.26 2.46
CA ARG A 16 -4.03 -48.01 1.22
C ARG A 16 -2.88 -49.01 1.39
N ILE A 17 -1.83 -48.63 2.13
CA ILE A 17 -0.72 -49.52 2.50
C ILE A 17 -1.25 -50.74 3.28
N ALA A 18 -2.16 -50.51 4.24
CA ALA A 18 -2.79 -51.59 5.01
C ALA A 18 -3.66 -52.53 4.15
N LYS A 19 -4.16 -52.08 3.00
CA LYS A 19 -4.94 -52.87 2.03
C LYS A 19 -4.09 -53.47 0.90
N GLY A 20 -2.79 -53.22 0.87
CA GLY A 20 -1.88 -53.71 -0.19
C GLY A 20 -1.97 -52.94 -1.52
N GLU A 21 -2.61 -51.77 -1.54
CA GLU A 21 -2.69 -50.90 -2.72
C GLU A 21 -1.50 -49.93 -2.80
N PRO A 22 -1.07 -49.53 -4.01
CA PRO A 22 -0.04 -48.50 -4.18
C PRO A 22 -0.51 -47.14 -3.66
N GLN A 23 0.45 -46.35 -3.16
CA GLN A 23 0.22 -45.01 -2.60
C GLN A 23 -0.26 -44.04 -3.68
N LEU A 24 -1.09 -43.06 -3.28
CA LEU A 24 -1.51 -42.02 -4.21
C LEU A 24 -0.32 -41.11 -4.56
N PRO A 25 -0.14 -40.73 -5.84
CA PRO A 25 0.93 -39.81 -6.24
C PRO A 25 0.80 -38.46 -5.54
N GLU A 26 1.84 -38.03 -4.83
CA GLU A 26 1.86 -36.74 -4.14
C GLU A 26 1.79 -35.54 -5.11
N GLU A 27 2.12 -35.76 -6.38
CA GLU A 27 2.07 -34.75 -7.45
C GLU A 27 0.71 -34.10 -7.62
N ASP A 28 -0.39 -34.87 -7.49
CA ASP A 28 -1.74 -34.36 -7.75
C ASP A 28 -2.21 -33.40 -6.66
N VAL A 29 -1.78 -33.64 -5.42
CA VAL A 29 -2.03 -32.72 -4.30
C VAL A 29 -1.09 -31.52 -4.36
N LEU A 30 0.15 -31.69 -4.79
CA LEU A 30 1.07 -30.56 -4.98
C LEU A 30 0.59 -29.60 -6.07
N LYS A 31 0.03 -30.11 -7.19
CA LYS A 31 -0.54 -29.30 -8.29
C LYS A 31 -1.71 -28.41 -7.82
N GLN A 32 -2.42 -28.82 -6.77
CA GLN A 32 -3.56 -28.08 -6.23
C GLN A 32 -3.15 -26.90 -5.32
N PHE A 33 -1.89 -26.86 -4.86
CA PHE A 33 -1.35 -25.79 -4.00
C PHE A 33 -0.23 -25.00 -4.67
N ARG A 34 -0.42 -24.61 -5.94
CA ARG A 34 0.52 -23.71 -6.61
C ARG A 34 0.62 -22.37 -5.86
N PRO A 35 1.83 -21.84 -5.63
CA PRO A 35 2.00 -20.50 -5.11
C PRO A 35 1.21 -19.52 -5.96
N LEU A 36 0.40 -18.67 -5.32
CA LEU A 36 -0.30 -17.60 -6.01
C LEU A 36 0.75 -16.69 -6.65
N PRO A 37 0.58 -16.31 -7.94
CA PRO A 37 1.49 -15.36 -8.56
C PRO A 37 1.46 -14.05 -7.77
N VAL A 38 2.63 -13.46 -7.55
CA VAL A 38 2.71 -12.19 -6.85
C VAL A 38 1.91 -11.13 -7.60
N PRO A 39 1.11 -10.30 -6.90
CA PRO A 39 0.31 -9.29 -7.55
C PRO A 39 1.22 -8.27 -8.25
N TYR A 40 0.79 -7.82 -9.43
CA TYR A 40 1.55 -6.89 -10.24
C TYR A 40 1.71 -5.53 -9.53
N ARG A 41 2.97 -5.12 -9.30
CA ARG A 41 3.29 -3.95 -8.45
C ARG A 41 3.36 -2.62 -9.19
N LEU A 42 3.43 -2.62 -10.52
CA LEU A 42 3.68 -1.40 -11.30
C LEU A 42 2.60 -0.34 -11.07
N ASN A 43 1.33 -0.70 -11.22
CA ASN A 43 0.23 0.25 -11.05
C ASN A 43 0.19 0.83 -9.64
N SER A 44 0.40 0.00 -8.61
CA SER A 44 0.47 0.48 -7.22
C SER A 44 1.65 1.45 -7.00
N MET A 45 2.80 1.20 -7.63
CA MET A 45 3.97 2.08 -7.55
C MET A 45 3.73 3.42 -8.26
N ILE A 46 3.14 3.40 -9.47
CA ILE A 46 2.81 4.61 -10.23
C ILE A 46 1.83 5.47 -9.44
N VAL A 47 0.73 4.88 -8.96
CA VAL A 47 -0.30 5.60 -8.20
C VAL A 47 0.29 6.19 -6.91
N SER A 48 1.14 5.43 -6.20
CA SER A 48 1.84 5.94 -5.02
C SER A 48 2.74 7.15 -5.35
N GLY A 49 3.47 7.10 -6.47
CA GLY A 49 4.29 8.21 -6.93
C GLY A 49 3.49 9.46 -7.29
N GLN A 50 2.33 9.28 -7.92
CA GLN A 50 1.40 10.38 -8.23
C GLN A 50 0.87 11.02 -6.93
N ILE A 51 0.40 10.21 -5.98
CA ILE A 51 -0.08 10.70 -4.68
C ILE A 51 1.01 11.50 -3.95
N ASN A 52 2.24 10.98 -3.90
CA ASN A 52 3.36 11.66 -3.27
C ASN A 52 3.66 13.02 -3.92
N THR A 53 3.62 13.06 -5.25
CA THR A 53 3.85 14.29 -6.01
C THR A 53 2.75 15.32 -5.69
N TYR A 54 1.48 14.92 -5.73
CA TYR A 54 0.38 15.82 -5.38
C TYR A 54 0.47 16.33 -3.94
N ALA A 55 0.79 15.47 -2.99
CA ALA A 55 0.96 15.88 -1.60
C ALA A 55 2.04 16.96 -1.45
N LYS A 56 3.19 16.79 -2.12
CA LYS A 56 4.27 17.80 -2.14
C LYS A 56 3.83 19.12 -2.76
N HIS A 57 3.13 19.09 -3.88
CA HIS A 57 2.61 20.31 -4.51
C HIS A 57 1.60 21.04 -3.62
N MET A 58 0.71 20.30 -2.96
CA MET A 58 -0.25 20.89 -2.02
C MET A 58 0.46 21.55 -0.84
N SER A 59 1.45 20.89 -0.24
CA SER A 59 2.23 21.47 0.86
C SER A 59 2.98 22.73 0.43
N GLN A 60 3.65 22.70 -0.73
CA GLN A 60 4.36 23.87 -1.27
C GLN A 60 3.40 25.04 -1.53
N PHE A 61 2.24 24.77 -2.13
CA PHE A 61 1.24 25.78 -2.41
C PHE A 61 0.67 26.40 -1.12
N ALA A 62 0.38 25.58 -0.11
CA ALA A 62 -0.11 26.05 1.18
C ALA A 62 0.92 26.95 1.88
N SER A 63 2.19 26.54 1.93
CA SER A 63 3.27 27.34 2.51
C SER A 63 3.44 28.68 1.78
N GLN A 64 3.42 28.68 0.45
CA GLN A 64 3.51 29.92 -0.34
C GLN A 64 2.31 30.84 -0.11
N SER A 65 1.10 30.28 -0.02
CA SER A 65 -0.12 31.05 0.21
C SER A 65 -0.12 31.71 1.58
N LEU A 66 0.30 30.99 2.61
CA LEU A 66 0.46 31.54 3.97
C LEU A 66 1.54 32.63 4.01
N ALA A 67 2.69 32.41 3.37
CA ALA A 67 3.76 33.41 3.30
C ALA A 67 3.26 34.72 2.66
N LYS A 68 2.53 34.62 1.55
CA LYS A 68 1.93 35.80 0.89
C LYS A 68 0.90 36.50 1.79
N LEU A 69 0.07 35.74 2.51
CA LEU A 69 -0.91 36.30 3.44
C LEU A 69 -0.23 37.09 4.56
N TYR A 70 0.76 36.50 5.23
CA TYR A 70 1.47 37.17 6.33
C TYR A 70 2.28 38.38 5.86
N LEU A 71 2.93 38.29 4.71
CA LEU A 71 3.64 39.43 4.12
C LEU A 71 2.68 40.58 3.81
N THR A 72 1.52 40.29 3.21
CA THR A 72 0.50 41.30 2.90
C THR A 72 -0.07 41.92 4.18
N GLN A 73 -0.33 41.10 5.21
CA GLN A 73 -0.80 41.61 6.51
C GLN A 73 0.23 42.55 7.15
N GLY A 74 1.52 42.18 7.14
CA GLY A 74 2.59 43.03 7.67
C GLY A 74 2.68 44.38 6.95
N LEU A 75 2.58 44.36 5.61
CA LEU A 75 2.57 45.59 4.80
C LEU A 75 1.33 46.45 5.06
N GLN A 76 0.16 45.83 5.22
CA GLN A 76 -1.08 46.54 5.52
C GLN A 76 -1.01 47.23 6.89
N ASN A 77 -0.55 46.53 7.93
CA ASN A 77 -0.38 47.10 9.27
C ASN A 77 0.62 48.27 9.26
N ALA A 78 1.75 48.12 8.55
CA ALA A 78 2.72 49.20 8.42
C ALA A 78 2.12 50.45 7.75
N LYS A 79 1.30 50.26 6.72
CA LYS A 79 0.59 51.36 6.02
C LYS A 79 -0.41 52.07 6.93
N GLU A 80 -1.15 51.33 7.76
CA GLU A 80 -2.10 51.91 8.71
C GLU A 80 -1.40 52.73 9.80
N ASN A 81 -0.31 52.21 10.36
CA ASN A 81 0.50 52.92 11.36
C ASN A 81 1.07 54.24 10.81
N VAL A 82 1.57 54.25 9.56
CA VAL A 82 2.05 55.49 8.92
C VAL A 82 0.93 56.51 8.73
N LYS A 83 -0.27 56.05 8.36
CA LYS A 83 -1.45 56.93 8.24
C LYS A 83 -1.86 57.56 9.56
N GLU A 84 -1.67 56.85 10.66
CA GLU A 84 -2.02 57.32 12.01
C GLU A 84 -1.02 58.36 12.53
N GLN A 85 0.27 58.24 12.19
CA GLN A 85 1.31 59.23 12.54
C GLN A 85 1.22 60.56 11.76
N LEU A 86 0.48 60.57 10.64
CA LEU A 86 0.31 61.74 9.76
C LEU A 86 -0.96 62.55 10.07
N LYS A 87 -1.76 62.11 11.05
CA LYS A 87 -2.94 62.82 11.56
C LYS A 87 -2.62 63.53 12.87
#